data_AF-A0A8S4PQX9-F1
#
_entry.id   AF-A0A8S4PQX9-F1
#
_cell.length_a   1.000
_cell.length_b   1.000
_cell.length_c   1.000
_cell.angle_alpha   90.00
_cell.angle_beta   90.00
_cell.angle_gamma   90.00
#
_symmetry.space_group_name_H-M   'P 1'
#
loop_
_entity.id
_entity.type
_entity.pdbx_description
1 polymer ?
#
loop_
_entity_poly.entity_id
_entity_poly.type
_entity_poly.pdbx_seq_one_letter_code
_entity_poly.pdbx_strand_id
1 'polypeptide(L)'
;MSTLNQGRNEIRFNNSSGKCLLENWVEERNVHDLDPQDLNGDGTSGAKHFKDGHRGVLTTNFDAKAESVTTIRESYQKPVPPNVRQKGSKAEALEQMLYEQVSQEVHNEFNPPPAPTEFKSVTHKDFNIDTFESKKPAPTAVVCHL
;
A
#
# COMPACT_ATOMS: atom_id res chain seq x y z
N MET A 1 63.23 -28.99 4.23
CA MET A 1 63.72 -27.66 3.80
C MET A 1 62.51 -26.74 3.69
N SER A 2 62.38 -25.74 4.57
CA SER A 2 61.19 -24.89 4.65
C SER A 2 61.25 -23.83 3.54
N THR A 3 60.22 -23.78 2.70
CA THR A 3 60.04 -22.81 1.61
C THR A 3 59.33 -21.54 2.07
N LEU A 4 59.41 -21.18 3.36
CA LEU A 4 58.53 -20.16 3.94
C LEU A 4 59.00 -18.71 3.78
N ASN A 5 60.24 -18.48 3.31
CA ASN A 5 60.90 -17.16 3.34
C ASN A 5 61.43 -16.66 1.99
N GLN A 6 61.01 -17.22 0.85
CA GLN A 6 61.44 -16.75 -0.47
C GLN A 6 60.65 -15.49 -0.88
N GLY A 7 61.08 -14.33 -0.38
CA GLY A 7 60.57 -13.03 -0.82
C GLY A 7 60.28 -12.01 0.29
N ARG A 8 60.43 -12.40 1.56
CA ARG A 8 60.44 -11.45 2.68
C ARG A 8 61.90 -11.16 3.02
N ASN A 9 62.31 -9.89 2.94
CA ASN A 9 63.59 -9.45 3.48
C ASN A 9 63.59 -9.77 4.98
N GLU A 10 64.41 -10.74 5.40
CA GLU A 10 64.53 -11.15 6.81
C GLU A 10 65.21 -10.06 7.67
N ILE A 11 65.90 -9.13 7.00
CA ILE A 11 66.48 -7.93 7.60
C ILE A 11 65.51 -6.78 7.32
N ARG A 12 64.82 -6.29 8.36
CA ARG A 12 64.09 -5.02 8.26
C ARG A 12 65.12 -3.90 8.08
N PHE A 13 65.21 -3.35 6.88
CA PHE A 13 66.03 -2.17 6.67
C PHE A 13 65.27 -0.97 7.22
N ASN A 14 65.93 -0.10 7.99
CA ASN A 14 65.30 1.14 8.43
C ASN A 14 65.06 2.02 7.20
N ASN A 15 63.85 1.98 6.65
CA ASN A 15 63.43 2.77 5.49
C ASN A 15 62.97 4.20 5.87
N SER A 16 63.22 4.60 7.12
CA SER A 16 62.89 5.93 7.65
C SER A 16 61.41 6.28 7.48
N SER A 17 60.50 5.33 7.75
CA SER A 17 59.04 5.50 7.66
C SER A 17 58.59 5.95 6.27
N GLY A 18 58.98 5.20 5.24
CA GLY A 18 58.64 5.49 3.84
C GLY A 18 59.39 6.65 3.19
N LYS A 19 60.34 7.32 3.87
CA LYS A 19 61.17 8.39 3.25
C LYS A 19 62.10 7.82 2.18
N CYS A 20 62.62 6.62 2.38
CA CYS A 20 63.41 5.91 1.38
C CYS A 20 62.52 5.04 0.49
N LEU A 21 62.89 4.88 -0.79
CA LEU A 21 62.20 4.02 -1.77
C LEU A 21 62.57 2.54 -1.57
N LEU A 22 62.42 2.05 -0.34
CA LEU A 22 62.76 0.69 0.07
C LEU A 22 61.52 0.00 0.65
N GLU A 23 61.41 -1.30 0.41
CA GLU A 23 60.28 -2.13 0.89
C GLU A 23 58.91 -1.56 0.45
N ASN A 24 57.95 -1.43 1.38
CA ASN A 24 56.57 -1.07 1.13
C ASN A 24 56.33 0.47 1.15
N TRP A 25 57.28 1.23 0.61
CA TRP A 25 57.30 2.69 0.73
C TRP A 25 56.04 3.39 0.18
N VAL A 26 55.37 2.80 -0.82
CA VAL A 26 54.14 3.35 -1.42
C VAL A 26 52.98 3.32 -0.43
N GLU A 27 52.70 2.16 0.16
CA GLU A 27 51.62 2.03 1.14
C GLU A 27 51.96 2.81 2.43
N GLU A 28 53.22 2.79 2.86
CA GLU A 28 53.67 3.56 4.03
C GLU A 28 53.45 5.06 3.87
N ARG A 29 53.69 5.63 2.67
CA ARG A 29 53.37 7.04 2.41
C ARG A 29 51.88 7.32 2.30
N ASN A 30 51.13 6.39 1.72
CA ASN A 30 49.69 6.56 1.53
C ASN A 30 48.92 6.53 2.86
N VAL A 31 49.44 5.80 3.85
CA VAL A 31 48.84 5.67 5.19
C VAL A 31 49.56 6.55 6.23
N HIS A 32 50.61 7.30 5.84
CA HIS A 32 51.43 8.11 6.75
C HIS A 32 50.60 9.06 7.63
N ASP A 33 49.58 9.69 7.07
CA ASP A 33 48.72 10.65 7.80
C ASP A 33 47.70 9.96 8.73
N LEU A 34 47.54 8.65 8.60
CA LEU A 34 46.58 7.82 9.34
C LEU A 34 47.26 6.98 10.42
N ASP A 35 48.57 6.73 10.28
CA ASP A 35 49.32 6.03 11.31
C ASP A 35 49.71 6.99 12.46
N PRO A 36 49.60 6.52 13.71
CA PRO A 36 49.98 7.33 14.85
C PRO A 36 51.49 7.61 14.81
N GLN A 37 51.87 8.89 14.86
CA GLN A 37 53.28 9.32 14.94
C GLN A 37 53.98 8.84 16.22
N ASP A 38 53.21 8.50 17.25
CA ASP A 38 53.71 8.08 18.55
C ASP A 38 53.55 6.57 18.74
N LEU A 39 54.60 5.80 18.46
CA LEU A 39 54.61 4.33 18.54
C LEU A 39 54.42 3.79 19.97
N ASN A 40 54.58 4.63 20.99
CA ASN A 40 54.39 4.30 22.40
C ASN A 40 53.03 4.76 22.96
N GLY A 41 52.23 5.48 22.17
CA GLY A 41 50.88 5.86 22.54
C GLY A 41 49.91 4.69 22.35
N ASP A 42 48.81 4.67 23.10
CA ASP A 42 47.68 3.73 22.94
C ASP A 42 46.89 3.96 21.62
N GLY A 43 47.55 4.59 20.64
CA GLY A 43 47.03 4.91 19.33
C GLY A 43 47.02 3.67 18.45
N THR A 44 45.83 3.27 18.02
CA THR A 44 45.67 2.08 17.20
C THR A 44 45.94 2.42 15.74
N SER A 45 46.85 1.67 15.08
CA SER A 45 47.25 1.84 13.67
C SER A 45 46.08 2.19 12.74
N GLY A 46 46.37 3.04 11.75
CA GLY A 46 45.42 3.57 10.78
C GLY A 46 44.64 2.50 10.03
N ALA A 47 45.13 1.25 10.05
CA ALA A 47 44.41 0.06 9.61
C ALA A 47 43.00 -0.06 10.21
N LYS A 48 42.73 0.43 11.44
CA LYS A 48 41.36 0.43 12.01
C LYS A 48 40.39 1.31 11.24
N HIS A 49 40.84 2.40 10.63
CA HIS A 49 39.95 3.33 9.90
C HIS A 49 39.33 2.72 8.65
N PHE A 50 39.96 1.68 8.08
CA PHE A 50 39.50 1.00 6.87
C PHE A 50 39.06 -0.45 7.10
N LYS A 51 39.02 -0.93 8.35
CA LYS A 51 38.54 -2.29 8.65
C LYS A 51 37.14 -2.55 8.11
N ASP A 52 36.31 -1.52 8.16
CA ASP A 52 34.90 -1.59 7.77
C ASP A 52 34.66 -0.99 6.38
N GLY A 53 35.73 -0.71 5.61
CA GLY A 53 35.68 -0.14 4.26
C GLY A 53 35.89 1.38 4.19
N HIS A 54 35.86 1.90 2.97
CA HIS A 54 36.10 3.33 2.72
C HIS A 54 34.84 4.15 2.99
N ARG A 55 34.96 5.12 3.92
CA ARG A 55 33.93 6.14 4.12
C ARG A 55 33.81 6.98 2.84
N GLY A 56 32.58 7.19 2.38
CA GLY A 56 32.32 8.14 1.28
C GLY A 56 32.18 7.53 -0.11
N VAL A 57 32.40 6.22 -0.27
CA VAL A 57 32.29 5.56 -1.59
C VAL A 57 30.83 5.43 -2.03
N LEU A 58 29.93 5.10 -1.10
CA LEU A 58 28.52 4.84 -1.40
C LEU A 58 27.62 6.05 -1.11
N THR A 59 28.02 6.94 -0.20
CA THR A 59 27.25 8.14 0.14
C THR A 59 28.14 9.25 0.65
N THR A 60 27.80 10.50 0.32
CA THR A 60 28.48 11.70 0.83
C THR A 60 27.98 12.12 2.21
N ASN A 61 26.82 11.60 2.65
CA ASN A 61 26.29 11.83 3.99
C ASN A 61 26.73 10.71 4.94
N PHE A 62 27.79 10.95 5.70
CA PHE A 62 28.36 9.94 6.60
C PHE A 62 27.43 9.51 7.76
N ASP A 63 26.45 10.35 8.11
CA ASP A 63 25.43 10.05 9.13
C ASP A 63 24.15 9.45 8.54
N ALA A 64 24.03 9.36 7.22
CA ALA A 64 22.87 8.76 6.58
C ALA A 64 22.86 7.25 6.83
N LYS A 65 21.74 6.74 7.34
CA LYS A 65 21.49 5.30 7.39
C LYS A 65 21.44 4.78 5.96
N ALA A 66 22.04 3.62 5.72
CA ALA A 66 21.92 2.92 4.45
C ALA A 66 20.44 2.72 4.11
N GLU A 67 20.06 2.98 2.85
CA GLU A 67 18.68 2.77 2.41
C GLU A 67 18.28 1.32 2.65
N SER A 68 17.18 1.12 3.38
CA SER A 68 16.66 -0.22 3.70
C SER A 68 15.73 -0.77 2.61
N VAL A 69 15.71 -0.13 1.44
CA VAL A 69 14.85 -0.52 0.33
C VAL A 69 15.54 -1.63 -0.43
N THR A 70 14.87 -2.76 -0.58
CA THR A 70 15.37 -3.86 -1.39
C THR A 70 15.15 -3.55 -2.86
N THR A 71 16.03 -4.05 -3.74
CA THR A 71 15.91 -3.89 -5.20
C THR A 71 14.52 -4.30 -5.72
N ILE A 72 13.92 -5.32 -5.11
CA ILE A 72 12.56 -5.77 -5.45
C ILE A 72 11.52 -4.69 -5.12
N ARG A 73 11.58 -4.10 -3.92
CA ARG A 73 10.64 -3.04 -3.51
C ARG A 73 10.81 -1.76 -4.33
N GLU A 74 12.02 -1.50 -4.78
CA GLU A 74 12.32 -0.37 -5.66
C GLU A 74 11.81 -0.62 -7.09
N SER A 75 12.05 -1.80 -7.63
CA SER A 75 11.69 -2.13 -9.02
C SER A 75 10.19 -2.41 -9.22
N TYR A 76 9.53 -2.98 -8.21
CA TYR A 76 8.12 -3.39 -8.27
C TYR A 76 7.25 -2.50 -7.38
N GLN A 77 7.21 -1.21 -7.70
CA GLN A 77 6.31 -0.27 -7.05
C GLN A 77 4.88 -0.39 -7.58
N LYS A 78 3.91 0.05 -6.77
CA LYS A 78 2.51 0.11 -7.22
C LYS A 78 2.42 1.07 -8.41
N PRO A 79 1.78 0.68 -9.54
CA PRO A 79 1.63 1.56 -10.68
C PRO A 79 0.81 2.78 -10.26
N VAL A 80 1.39 3.97 -10.44
CA VAL A 80 0.70 5.23 -10.18
C VAL A 80 -0.01 5.63 -11.47
N PRO A 81 -1.34 5.83 -11.46
CA PRO A 81 -2.02 6.30 -12.65
C PRO A 81 -1.49 7.68 -13.02
N PRO A 82 -1.39 8.00 -14.32
CA PRO A 82 -0.93 9.31 -14.73
C PRO A 82 -1.89 10.38 -14.20
N ASN A 83 -1.34 11.49 -13.69
CA ASN A 83 -2.12 12.58 -13.08
C ASN A 83 -2.79 13.49 -14.14
N VAL A 84 -3.29 12.86 -15.21
CA VAL A 84 -3.98 13.51 -16.32
C VAL A 84 -5.30 12.82 -16.56
N ARG A 85 -6.29 13.62 -17.01
CA ARG A 85 -7.63 13.13 -17.29
C ARG A 85 -7.60 12.08 -18.41
N GLN A 86 -8.08 10.86 -18.11
CA GLN A 86 -8.10 9.73 -19.05
C GLN A 86 -9.38 9.69 -19.92
N LYS A 87 -10.48 10.29 -19.46
CA LYS A 87 -11.78 10.29 -20.15
C LYS A 87 -12.24 11.71 -20.49
N GLY A 88 -12.85 11.90 -21.66
CA GLY A 88 -13.41 13.18 -22.06
C GLY A 88 -14.67 13.55 -21.27
N SER A 89 -14.94 14.85 -21.09
CA SER A 89 -16.07 15.32 -20.27
C SER A 89 -17.44 14.85 -20.75
N LYS A 90 -17.63 14.76 -22.08
CA LYS A 90 -18.88 14.26 -22.65
C LYS A 90 -19.07 12.77 -22.36
N ALA A 91 -18.00 11.97 -22.46
CA ALA A 91 -18.06 10.54 -22.23
C ALA A 91 -18.37 10.24 -20.76
N GLU A 92 -17.74 10.96 -19.84
CA GLU A 92 -17.98 10.82 -18.40
C GLU A 92 -19.42 11.20 -18.01
N ALA A 93 -19.95 12.30 -18.53
CA ALA A 93 -21.34 12.70 -18.28
C ALA A 93 -22.34 11.67 -18.83
N LEU A 94 -22.07 11.10 -20.02
CA LEU A 94 -22.91 10.06 -20.61
C LEU A 94 -22.86 8.77 -19.78
N GLU A 95 -21.67 8.34 -19.33
CA GLU A 95 -21.51 7.19 -18.44
C GLU A 95 -22.33 7.37 -17.15
N GLN A 96 -22.23 8.53 -16.50
CA GLN A 96 -23.00 8.84 -15.28
C GLN A 96 -24.51 8.76 -15.52
N MET A 97 -25.01 9.38 -16.59
CA MET A 97 -26.42 9.33 -16.94
C MET A 97 -26.91 7.89 -17.20
N LEU A 98 -26.09 7.08 -17.87
CA LEU A 98 -26.42 5.67 -18.11
C LEU A 98 -26.46 4.87 -16.80
N TYR A 99 -25.49 5.09 -15.90
CA TYR A 99 -25.49 4.45 -14.58
C TYR A 99 -26.73 4.81 -13.76
N GLU A 100 -27.15 6.08 -13.78
CA GLU A 100 -28.37 6.52 -13.10
C GLU A 100 -29.61 5.85 -13.67
N GLN A 101 -29.75 5.80 -15.00
CA GLN A 101 -30.88 5.15 -15.65
C GLN A 101 -30.94 3.66 -15.28
N VAL A 102 -29.84 2.92 -15.43
CA VAL A 102 -29.77 1.49 -15.10
C VAL A 102 -30.05 1.27 -13.61
N SER A 103 -29.52 2.13 -12.74
CA SER A 103 -29.79 2.04 -11.30
C SER A 103 -31.26 2.25 -10.97
N GLN A 104 -31.97 3.14 -11.66
CA GLN A 104 -33.40 3.37 -11.46
C GLN A 104 -34.23 2.19 -11.96
N GLU A 105 -33.92 1.67 -13.14
CA GLU A 105 -34.60 0.49 -13.71
C GLU A 105 -34.47 -0.70 -12.76
N VAL A 106 -33.24 -1.02 -12.32
CA VAL A 106 -32.98 -2.08 -11.34
C VAL A 106 -33.72 -1.81 -10.03
N HIS A 107 -33.72 -0.58 -9.52
CA HIS A 107 -34.43 -0.26 -8.27
C HIS A 107 -35.94 -0.52 -8.40
N ASN A 108 -36.55 -0.12 -9.52
CA ASN A 108 -37.98 -0.29 -9.75
C ASN A 108 -38.37 -1.77 -9.92
N GLU A 109 -37.50 -2.58 -10.52
CA GLU A 109 -37.71 -4.03 -10.66
C GLU A 109 -37.64 -4.76 -9.32
N PHE A 110 -36.63 -4.45 -8.50
CA PHE A 110 -36.42 -5.14 -7.22
C PHE A 110 -37.30 -4.61 -6.08
N ASN A 111 -37.76 -3.36 -6.18
CA ASN A 111 -38.54 -2.68 -5.15
C ASN A 111 -39.92 -2.27 -5.68
N PRO A 112 -40.76 -3.23 -6.13
CA PRO A 112 -42.12 -2.90 -6.56
C PRO A 112 -42.91 -2.29 -5.39
N PRO A 113 -43.84 -1.35 -5.67
CA PRO A 113 -44.68 -0.79 -4.62
C PRO A 113 -45.45 -1.93 -3.93
N PRO A 114 -45.56 -1.90 -2.60
CA PRO A 114 -46.32 -2.92 -1.89
C PRO A 114 -47.76 -2.91 -2.38
N ALA A 115 -48.36 -4.10 -2.50
CA ALA A 115 -49.77 -4.21 -2.84
C ALA A 115 -50.62 -3.41 -1.84
N PRO A 116 -51.70 -2.75 -2.30
CA PRO A 116 -52.57 -1.98 -1.42
C PRO A 116 -53.08 -2.89 -0.30
N THR A 117 -52.91 -2.45 0.95
CA THR A 117 -53.32 -3.24 2.10
C THR A 117 -54.84 -3.24 2.19
N GLU A 118 -55.45 -4.42 2.17
CA GLU A 118 -56.89 -4.53 2.35
C GLU A 118 -57.26 -4.38 3.84
N PHE A 119 -57.82 -3.24 4.21
CA PHE A 119 -58.27 -2.99 5.59
C PHE A 119 -59.69 -3.49 5.89
N LYS A 120 -60.43 -3.91 4.87
CA LYS A 120 -61.81 -4.38 4.99
C LYS A 120 -61.86 -5.90 4.91
N SER A 121 -62.51 -6.54 5.87
CA SER A 121 -62.79 -7.97 5.82
C SER A 121 -63.73 -8.31 4.65
N VAL A 122 -63.66 -9.55 4.17
CA VAL A 122 -64.56 -10.10 3.14
C VAL A 122 -66.02 -9.84 3.52
N THR A 123 -66.37 -10.02 4.80
CA THR A 123 -67.73 -9.83 5.28
C THR A 123 -68.22 -8.39 5.13
N HIS A 124 -67.34 -7.43 5.39
CA HIS A 124 -67.67 -6.01 5.26
C HIS A 124 -67.76 -5.57 3.79
N LYS A 125 -67.05 -6.24 2.86
CA LYS A 125 -67.17 -5.97 1.42
C LYS A 125 -68.45 -6.56 0.83
N ASP A 126 -68.81 -7.79 1.22
CA ASP A 126 -69.85 -8.56 0.54
C ASP A 126 -71.25 -8.37 1.13
N PHE A 127 -71.36 -8.13 2.44
CA PHE A 127 -72.65 -8.09 3.14
C PHE A 127 -73.09 -6.71 3.61
N ASN A 128 -72.18 -5.72 3.64
CA ASN A 128 -72.53 -4.32 3.90
C ASN A 128 -72.62 -3.57 2.57
N ILE A 129 -73.79 -3.67 1.94
CA ILE A 129 -74.14 -2.82 0.81
C ILE A 129 -74.72 -1.53 1.38
N ASP A 130 -74.05 -0.39 1.18
CA ASP A 130 -74.49 0.92 1.71
C ASP A 130 -75.88 1.34 1.19
N THR A 131 -76.34 0.76 0.08
CA THR A 131 -77.66 1.01 -0.53
C THR A 131 -78.73 0.00 -0.11
N PHE A 132 -78.43 -0.95 0.79
CA PHE A 132 -79.40 -1.93 1.24
C PHE A 132 -80.37 -1.33 2.25
N GLU A 133 -81.60 -1.09 1.82
CA GLU A 133 -82.72 -0.75 2.70
C GLU A 133 -83.50 -2.02 3.07
N SER A 134 -83.46 -2.41 4.36
CA SER A 134 -84.26 -3.52 4.86
C SER A 134 -85.75 -3.15 4.88
N LYS A 135 -86.51 -3.65 3.88
CA LYS A 135 -87.97 -3.55 3.85
C LYS A 135 -88.58 -4.82 4.44
N LYS A 136 -89.42 -4.68 5.46
CA LYS A 136 -90.15 -5.80 6.04
C LYS A 136 -91.16 -6.33 5.01
N PRO A 137 -91.25 -7.65 4.80
CA PRO A 137 -92.26 -8.21 3.91
C PRO A 137 -93.67 -7.92 4.47
N ALA A 138 -94.63 -7.71 3.57
CA ALA A 138 -96.03 -7.52 3.95
C ALA A 138 -96.56 -8.80 4.65
N PRO A 139 -97.35 -8.68 5.72
CA PRO A 139 -97.88 -9.82 6.44
C PRO A 139 -98.82 -10.63 5.52
N THR A 140 -98.52 -11.92 5.37
CA THR A 140 -99.40 -12.84 4.64
C THR A 140 -100.64 -13.11 5.49
N ALA A 141 -101.77 -12.56 5.09
CA ALA A 141 -103.06 -12.94 5.66
C ALA A 141 -103.38 -14.37 5.20
N VAL A 142 -103.20 -15.34 6.09
CA VAL A 142 -103.72 -16.69 5.90
C VAL A 142 -105.23 -16.59 6.08
N VAL A 143 -105.98 -16.63 4.97
CA VAL A 143 -107.44 -16.68 5.02
C VAL A 143 -107.83 -18.08 5.50
N CYS A 144 -108.12 -18.21 6.79
CA CYS A 144 -108.82 -19.37 7.33
C CYS A 144 -110.26 -19.34 6.82
N HIS A 145 -110.59 -20.19 5.85
CA HIS A 145 -111.98 -20.49 5.51
C HIS A 145 -112.56 -21.41 6.59
N LEU A 146 -113.41 -20.83 7.44
CA LEU A 146 -114.36 -21.55 8.30
C LEU A 146 -115.74 -21.53 7.65
#